data_AF-A0A971DPY9-F1
#
_entry.id   AF-A0A971DPY9-F1
#
_cell.length_a   1.000
_cell.length_b   1.000
_cell.length_c   1.000
_cell.angle_alpha   90.00
_cell.angle_beta   90.00
_cell.angle_gamma   90.00
#
_symmetry.space_group_name_H-M   'P 1'
#
loop_
_entity.id
_entity.type
_entity.pdbx_description
1 polymer ?
#
loop_
_entity_poly.entity_id
_entity_poly.type
_entity_poly.pdbx_seq_one_letter_code
_entity_poly.pdbx_strand_id
1 'polypeptide(L)'
;MTLKYLHQTASILLWVLVFSSCLNSSQSDIELSHDAQIYSFSMSSKKDTTSALSGTRFTIDQINNKIFNRDSLPYLFHVDSIYLNIAGKSSYTLPRIVLNLQDKDSSYLWNGKDSVAFKRLKSIETTAEDGKTVKLYEFKANIHQQDPYILNWAKITQNQLINPVEQQKTILHGGKFITYYKSGAMIKASSSLSSDGKNWTPVTVSGLPVTVKTNTILSTTNNSGSTAYALNTDNSIYTSTDGLVWSKVTSDYPVIAIYGKLPSASGEFAILTAVNDAGTLKFALTKDFTTFTVKSALPSDNTLPTVDFSAVSLENPTVFSAKYIILSGGKDKNNIVNNKLWIIQELNGDITHLSEVSSISLQLSRLFLYDNKVYLMTYETGKNKLYYSENYGLNWISGGTNQTLPDNFTGRMHASVITDTNNFIWILGGESGAQVPIVDVWRGRLNKLAE
;
A
#
# COMPACT_ATOMS: atom_id res chain seq x y z
N MET A 1 69.32 6.53 -89.25
CA MET A 1 67.95 6.94 -88.85
C MET A 1 67.69 6.36 -87.46
N THR A 2 66.90 7.04 -86.62
CA THR A 2 66.30 6.53 -85.36
C THR A 2 67.21 6.18 -84.16
N LEU A 3 67.87 7.18 -83.55
CA LEU A 3 68.23 7.12 -82.11
C LEU A 3 68.43 8.48 -81.42
N LYS A 4 67.94 9.59 -82.00
CA LYS A 4 67.96 10.93 -81.36
C LYS A 4 66.59 11.41 -80.87
N TYR A 5 65.50 10.86 -81.41
CA TYR A 5 64.15 11.26 -81.03
C TYR A 5 63.53 10.38 -79.94
N LEU A 6 64.09 9.19 -79.67
CA LEU A 6 63.52 8.25 -78.70
C LEU A 6 63.58 8.77 -77.25
N HIS A 7 64.65 9.50 -76.90
CA HIS A 7 64.79 10.09 -75.56
C HIS A 7 63.86 11.29 -75.34
N GLN A 8 63.61 12.09 -76.38
CA GLN A 8 62.67 13.22 -76.30
C GLN A 8 61.22 12.74 -76.26
N THR A 9 60.86 11.70 -77.01
CA THR A 9 59.51 11.11 -76.94
C THR A 9 59.28 10.35 -75.64
N ALA A 10 60.28 9.65 -75.10
CA ALA A 10 60.17 8.96 -73.81
C ALA A 10 60.01 9.96 -72.64
N SER A 11 60.72 11.09 -72.69
CA SER A 11 60.60 12.12 -71.66
C SER A 11 59.25 12.86 -71.71
N ILE A 12 58.65 13.03 -72.89
CA ILE A 12 57.30 13.63 -73.02
C ILE A 12 56.21 12.62 -72.58
N LEU A 13 56.35 11.33 -72.92
CA LEU A 13 55.40 10.29 -72.49
C LEU A 13 55.40 10.10 -70.96
N LEU A 14 56.57 10.25 -70.31
CA LEU A 14 56.69 10.17 -68.86
C LEU A 14 56.04 11.37 -68.15
N TRP A 15 56.04 12.57 -68.77
CA TRP A 15 55.36 13.75 -68.20
C TRP A 15 53.84 13.70 -68.39
N VAL A 16 53.33 13.10 -69.47
CA VAL A 16 51.87 12.89 -69.66
C VAL A 16 51.33 11.87 -68.65
N LEU A 17 52.12 10.85 -68.27
CA LEU A 17 51.71 9.85 -67.26
C LEU A 17 51.71 10.40 -65.81
N VAL A 18 52.48 11.44 -65.51
CA VAL A 18 52.56 12.02 -64.15
C VAL A 18 51.37 12.97 -63.88
N PHE A 19 50.78 13.61 -64.90
CA PHE A 19 49.59 14.44 -64.73
C PHE A 19 48.25 13.68 -64.68
N SER A 20 48.21 12.38 -65.02
CA SER A 20 47.00 11.57 -64.84
C SER A 20 46.78 11.05 -63.41
N SER A 21 47.70 11.32 -62.46
CA SER A 21 47.57 10.81 -61.08
C SER A 21 46.77 11.71 -60.13
N CYS A 22 46.34 12.91 -60.57
CA CYS A 22 45.51 13.82 -59.77
C CYS A 22 44.05 13.88 -60.25
N LEU A 23 43.52 12.75 -60.72
CA LEU A 23 42.08 12.53 -60.86
C LEU A 23 41.63 11.27 -60.11
N ASN A 24 42.33 10.93 -59.02
CA ASN A 24 41.75 10.07 -58.01
C ASN A 24 41.07 10.99 -57.00
N SER A 25 39.85 11.43 -57.32
CA SER A 25 38.94 11.87 -56.28
C SER A 25 38.73 10.66 -55.39
N SER A 26 39.45 10.57 -54.29
CA SER A 26 39.07 9.70 -53.18
C SER A 26 37.80 10.28 -52.57
N GLN A 27 36.69 10.21 -53.31
CA GLN A 27 35.38 10.19 -52.68
C GLN A 27 35.38 8.87 -51.93
N SER A 28 35.69 8.94 -50.63
CA SER A 28 35.14 7.94 -49.72
C SER A 28 33.63 7.98 -49.96
N ASP A 29 33.06 6.88 -50.44
CA ASP A 29 31.61 6.72 -50.43
C ASP A 29 31.19 6.81 -48.96
N ILE A 30 30.70 7.98 -48.55
CA ILE A 30 30.17 8.19 -47.21
C ILE A 30 28.85 7.45 -47.19
N GLU A 31 28.85 6.24 -46.64
CA GLU A 31 27.61 5.50 -46.38
C GLU A 31 26.89 6.18 -45.21
N LEU A 32 25.84 6.93 -45.55
CA LEU A 32 25.01 7.62 -44.57
C LEU A 32 24.13 6.62 -43.81
N SER A 33 24.00 6.83 -42.51
CA SER A 33 23.15 5.98 -41.68
C SER A 33 21.69 6.05 -42.10
N HIS A 34 21.04 4.88 -42.17
CA HIS A 34 19.59 4.74 -42.36
C HIS A 34 18.83 4.65 -41.02
N ASP A 35 19.53 4.83 -39.89
CA ASP A 35 18.94 4.70 -38.55
C ASP A 35 18.23 5.99 -38.12
N ALA A 36 16.90 6.00 -38.27
CA ALA A 36 16.02 7.06 -37.77
C ALA A 36 15.45 6.75 -36.37
N GLN A 37 16.06 5.87 -35.57
CA GLN A 37 15.48 5.49 -34.28
C GLN A 37 15.83 6.46 -33.15
N ILE A 38 14.87 6.67 -32.24
CA ILE A 38 15.10 7.35 -30.96
C ILE A 38 15.52 6.29 -29.97
N TYR A 39 16.70 6.44 -29.36
CA TYR A 39 17.21 5.47 -28.36
C TYR A 39 17.10 5.98 -26.93
N SER A 40 17.05 7.31 -26.76
CA SER A 40 16.79 7.91 -25.45
C SER A 40 15.81 9.08 -25.58
N PHE A 41 14.91 9.16 -24.60
CA PHE A 41 13.93 10.22 -24.49
C PHE A 41 13.79 10.62 -23.03
N SER A 42 13.89 11.91 -22.73
CA SER A 42 13.48 12.48 -21.45
C SER A 42 12.89 13.86 -21.66
N MET A 43 12.20 14.37 -20.65
CA MET A 43 11.70 15.74 -20.66
C MET A 43 11.89 16.39 -19.30
N SER A 44 12.01 17.72 -19.31
CA SER A 44 12.12 18.52 -18.09
C SER A 44 11.33 19.81 -18.24
N SER A 45 10.99 20.45 -17.12
CA SER A 45 10.39 21.77 -17.12
C SER A 45 10.89 22.55 -15.92
N LYS A 46 11.22 23.82 -16.10
CA LYS A 46 11.54 24.72 -14.97
C LYS A 46 10.32 24.97 -14.07
N LYS A 47 9.11 24.72 -14.59
CA LYS A 47 7.85 24.85 -13.84
C LYS A 47 7.42 23.56 -13.14
N ASP A 48 8.15 22.45 -13.32
CA ASP A 48 7.91 21.23 -12.56
C ASP A 48 8.52 21.36 -11.16
N THR A 49 7.76 21.95 -10.24
CA THR A 49 8.17 22.14 -8.85
C THR A 49 8.23 20.84 -8.05
N THR A 50 7.55 19.80 -8.53
CA THR A 50 7.46 18.48 -7.89
C THR A 50 8.56 17.52 -8.34
N SER A 51 9.37 17.90 -9.32
CA SER A 51 10.37 17.01 -9.96
C SER A 51 9.74 15.71 -10.49
N ALA A 52 8.47 15.76 -10.91
CA ALA A 52 7.76 14.58 -11.42
C ALA A 52 8.36 14.09 -12.75
N LEU A 53 8.77 15.02 -13.62
CA LEU A 53 9.32 14.71 -14.95
C LEU A 53 10.69 14.05 -14.86
N SER A 54 11.55 14.48 -13.93
CA SER A 54 12.89 13.89 -13.76
C SER A 54 12.85 12.46 -13.21
N GLY A 55 11.84 12.15 -12.39
CA GLY A 55 11.59 10.78 -11.91
C GLY A 55 10.87 9.89 -12.92
N THR A 56 10.27 10.45 -13.98
CA THR A 56 9.45 9.71 -14.93
C THR A 56 10.30 8.95 -15.94
N ARG A 57 10.06 7.64 -16.06
CA ARG A 57 10.71 6.78 -17.06
C ARG A 57 9.84 6.64 -18.31
N PHE A 58 10.36 7.08 -19.44
CA PHE A 58 9.72 6.91 -20.74
C PHE A 58 10.15 5.60 -21.39
N THR A 59 9.17 4.88 -21.93
CA THR A 59 9.36 3.72 -22.79
C THR A 59 9.29 4.18 -24.24
N ILE A 60 10.28 3.76 -25.03
CA ILE A 60 10.29 3.93 -26.47
C ILE A 60 9.97 2.57 -27.08
N ASP A 61 8.75 2.42 -27.58
CA ASP A 61 8.31 1.23 -28.28
C ASP A 61 8.72 1.33 -29.74
N GLN A 62 9.81 0.64 -30.10
CA GLN A 62 10.38 0.64 -31.44
C GLN A 62 9.52 -0.08 -32.49
N ILE A 63 8.62 -0.97 -32.04
CA ILE A 63 7.79 -1.82 -32.90
C ILE A 63 6.53 -1.07 -33.28
N ASN A 64 5.85 -0.48 -32.29
CA ASN A 64 4.60 0.26 -32.50
C ASN A 64 4.81 1.77 -32.72
N ASN A 65 6.07 2.22 -32.66
CA ASN A 65 6.47 3.63 -32.78
C ASN A 65 5.74 4.53 -31.78
N LYS A 66 5.90 4.25 -30.48
CA LYS A 66 5.27 5.03 -29.41
C LYS A 66 6.27 5.44 -28.36
N ILE A 67 6.08 6.62 -27.79
CA ILE A 67 6.82 7.12 -26.63
C ILE A 67 5.81 7.46 -25.54
N PHE A 68 5.90 6.76 -24.41
CA PHE A 68 4.99 6.95 -23.30
C PHE A 68 5.64 6.58 -21.97
N ASN A 69 5.19 7.16 -20.87
CA ASN A 69 5.57 6.75 -19.52
C ASN A 69 4.71 5.57 -19.07
N ARG A 70 5.33 4.51 -18.54
CA ARG A 70 4.58 3.36 -17.99
C ARG A 70 3.88 3.74 -16.68
N ASP A 71 4.63 4.40 -15.80
CA ASP A 71 4.10 4.94 -14.56
C ASP A 71 3.54 6.32 -14.83
N SER A 72 2.25 6.52 -14.54
CA SER A 72 1.56 7.78 -14.82
C SER A 72 2.15 8.93 -13.99
N LEU A 73 2.16 10.12 -14.58
CA LEU A 73 2.47 11.35 -13.86
C LEU A 73 1.40 11.59 -12.77
N PRO A 74 1.76 12.32 -11.68
CA PRO A 74 0.85 12.59 -10.57
C PRO A 74 -0.49 13.18 -11.02
N TYR A 75 -1.56 12.90 -10.26
CA TYR A 75 -2.86 13.54 -10.48
C TYR A 75 -2.73 15.07 -10.47
N LEU A 76 -3.42 15.74 -11.40
CA LEU A 76 -3.32 17.20 -11.64
C LEU A 76 -1.94 17.70 -12.10
N PHE A 77 -1.00 16.81 -12.46
CA PHE A 77 0.26 17.25 -13.04
C PHE A 77 0.02 18.12 -14.29
N HIS A 78 0.54 19.34 -14.27
CA HIS A 78 0.42 20.29 -15.36
C HIS A 78 1.66 21.16 -15.45
N VAL A 79 2.21 21.24 -16.65
CA VAL A 79 3.20 22.24 -17.05
C VAL A 79 2.80 22.77 -18.42
N ASP A 80 3.02 24.06 -18.67
CA ASP A 80 2.67 24.65 -19.98
C ASP A 80 3.67 24.21 -21.05
N SER A 81 4.95 24.21 -20.70
CA SER A 81 6.05 23.91 -21.61
C SER A 81 7.09 22.97 -20.99
N ILE A 82 7.71 22.18 -21.86
CA ILE A 82 8.73 21.19 -21.55
C ILE A 82 9.94 21.36 -22.48
N TYR A 83 11.12 21.01 -21.99
CA TYR A 83 12.31 20.78 -22.80
C TYR A 83 12.43 19.29 -23.05
N LEU A 84 12.65 18.91 -24.31
CA LEU A 84 12.85 17.52 -24.69
C LEU A 84 14.35 17.23 -24.78
N ASN A 85 14.75 16.04 -24.37
CA ASN A 85 16.06 15.47 -24.71
C ASN A 85 15.80 14.21 -25.51
N ILE A 86 16.21 14.23 -26.78
CA ILE A 86 16.01 13.15 -27.74
C ILE A 86 17.38 12.81 -28.29
N ALA A 87 17.77 11.54 -28.25
CA ALA A 87 19.03 11.10 -28.84
C ALA A 87 18.86 9.83 -29.68
N GLY A 88 19.64 9.76 -30.75
CA GLY A 88 19.80 8.57 -31.59
C GLY A 88 20.79 7.59 -30.96
N LYS A 89 21.24 6.62 -31.78
CA LYS A 89 22.21 5.60 -31.38
C LYS A 89 23.48 6.24 -30.83
N SER A 90 24.08 5.68 -29.78
CA SER A 90 25.33 6.18 -29.17
C SER A 90 25.34 7.68 -28.81
N SER A 91 24.18 8.24 -28.45
CA SER A 91 23.99 9.66 -28.10
C SER A 91 24.22 10.65 -29.24
N TYR A 92 24.25 10.21 -30.50
CA TYR A 92 24.32 11.10 -31.66
C TYR A 92 23.02 11.90 -31.82
N THR A 93 23.15 13.15 -32.25
CA THR A 93 22.02 14.01 -32.60
C THR A 93 21.42 13.54 -33.92
N LEU A 94 20.12 13.24 -33.92
CA LEU A 94 19.41 12.93 -35.17
C LEU A 94 19.41 14.17 -36.08
N PRO A 95 19.71 14.03 -37.37
CA PRO A 95 19.99 15.16 -38.26
C PRO A 95 18.76 16.04 -38.51
N ARG A 96 17.54 15.47 -38.41
CA ARG A 96 16.29 16.22 -38.51
C ARG A 96 15.24 15.63 -37.58
N ILE A 97 14.65 16.50 -36.75
CA ILE A 97 13.56 16.19 -35.82
C ILE A 97 12.42 17.17 -36.08
N VAL A 98 11.22 16.66 -36.34
CA VAL A 98 10.00 17.46 -36.49
C VAL A 98 9.03 17.10 -35.37
N LEU A 99 8.54 18.12 -34.67
CA LEU A 99 7.52 17.95 -33.64
C LEU A 99 6.16 18.26 -34.22
N ASN A 100 5.24 17.33 -34.08
CA ASN A 100 3.86 17.49 -34.50
C ASN A 100 3.01 17.79 -33.27
N LEU A 101 2.19 18.84 -33.36
CA LEU A 101 1.27 19.24 -32.31
C LEU A 101 -0.16 18.77 -32.63
N GLN A 102 -1.04 18.80 -31.63
CA GLN A 102 -2.43 18.36 -31.75
C GLN A 102 -3.29 19.27 -32.62
N ASP A 103 -2.96 20.56 -32.72
CA ASP A 103 -3.69 21.49 -33.59
C ASP A 103 -3.39 21.20 -35.06
N LYS A 104 -4.44 21.29 -35.91
CA LYS A 104 -4.31 21.10 -37.36
C LYS A 104 -3.20 22.02 -37.91
N ASP A 105 -2.31 21.43 -38.70
CA ASP A 105 -1.18 22.09 -39.39
C ASP A 105 -0.09 22.71 -38.50
N SER A 106 -0.05 22.39 -37.20
CA SER A 106 1.03 22.83 -36.30
C SER A 106 2.14 21.77 -36.21
N SER A 107 3.09 21.80 -37.14
CA SER A 107 4.37 21.07 -37.03
C SER A 107 5.55 22.02 -37.25
N TYR A 108 6.68 21.74 -36.62
CA TYR A 108 7.88 22.55 -36.82
C TYR A 108 9.16 21.74 -36.66
N LEU A 109 10.20 22.19 -37.36
CA LEU A 109 11.55 21.67 -37.21
C LEU A 109 12.09 22.05 -35.82
N TRP A 110 12.43 21.06 -35.01
CA TRP A 110 12.92 21.28 -33.66
C TRP A 110 14.42 21.46 -33.63
N ASN A 111 14.88 22.52 -32.98
CA ASN A 111 16.29 22.93 -32.94
C ASN A 111 17.04 22.43 -31.69
N GLY A 112 16.41 21.60 -30.86
CA GLY A 112 17.00 21.08 -29.62
C GLY A 112 16.99 22.03 -28.43
N LYS A 113 16.61 23.31 -28.61
CA LYS A 113 16.71 24.36 -27.58
C LYS A 113 15.36 24.90 -27.13
N ASP A 114 14.40 24.94 -28.04
CA ASP A 114 13.09 25.53 -27.76
C ASP A 114 12.23 24.60 -26.91
N SER A 115 11.49 25.20 -25.99
CA SER A 115 10.49 24.50 -25.20
C SER A 115 9.26 24.18 -26.05
N VAL A 116 8.65 23.04 -25.78
CA VAL A 116 7.48 22.49 -26.48
C VAL A 116 6.26 22.59 -25.58
N ALA A 117 5.10 22.90 -26.13
CA ALA A 117 3.85 22.90 -25.37
C ALA A 117 3.46 21.45 -24.98
N PHE A 118 3.50 21.15 -23.67
CA PHE A 118 3.38 19.77 -23.16
C PHE A 118 2.09 19.07 -23.60
N LYS A 119 0.93 19.73 -23.37
CA LYS A 119 -0.38 19.18 -23.73
C LYS A 119 -0.62 19.07 -25.23
N ARG A 120 0.16 19.81 -26.04
CA ARG A 120 -0.02 19.86 -27.49
C ARG A 120 0.89 18.86 -28.22
N LEU A 121 1.97 18.36 -27.61
CA LEU A 121 2.86 17.41 -28.27
C LEU A 121 2.09 16.12 -28.62
N LYS A 122 2.03 15.80 -29.92
CA LYS A 122 1.30 14.65 -30.46
C LYS A 122 2.24 13.55 -30.94
N SER A 123 3.27 13.90 -31.68
CA SER A 123 4.24 12.94 -32.20
C SER A 123 5.57 13.59 -32.54
N ILE A 124 6.60 12.75 -32.63
CA ILE A 124 7.98 13.13 -32.93
C ILE A 124 8.39 12.37 -34.19
N GLU A 125 8.66 13.10 -35.26
CA GLU A 125 9.22 12.57 -36.49
C GLU A 125 10.73 12.77 -36.50
N THR A 126 11.45 11.76 -36.95
CA THR A 126 12.90 11.76 -37.04
C THR A 126 13.31 11.28 -38.43
N THR A 127 14.31 11.92 -39.02
CA THR A 127 14.89 11.52 -40.32
C THR A 127 16.34 11.09 -40.09
N ALA A 128 16.76 9.99 -40.73
CA ALA A 128 18.13 9.50 -40.68
C ALA A 128 19.09 10.38 -41.51
N GLU A 129 20.39 10.08 -41.45
CA GLU A 129 21.44 10.84 -42.16
C GLU A 129 21.32 10.72 -43.67
N ASP A 130 20.76 9.62 -44.17
CA ASP A 130 20.43 9.42 -45.58
C ASP A 130 19.42 10.44 -46.15
N GLY A 131 18.76 11.22 -45.28
CA GLY A 131 17.73 12.20 -45.63
C GLY A 131 16.42 11.59 -46.15
N LYS A 132 16.28 10.27 -46.16
CA LYS A 132 15.17 9.52 -46.75
C LYS A 132 14.42 8.69 -45.72
N THR A 133 15.14 8.01 -44.83
CA THR A 133 14.52 7.13 -43.85
C THR A 133 13.90 7.96 -42.74
N VAL A 134 12.58 7.83 -42.57
CA VAL A 134 11.79 8.60 -41.60
C VAL A 134 11.10 7.64 -40.63
N LYS A 135 11.09 8.01 -39.34
CA LYS A 135 10.34 7.30 -38.31
C LYS A 135 9.54 8.27 -37.46
N LEU A 136 8.24 7.97 -37.31
CA LEU A 136 7.26 8.79 -36.59
C LEU A 136 6.83 8.08 -35.31
N TYR A 137 7.09 8.69 -34.15
CA TYR A 137 6.69 8.19 -32.85
C TYR A 137 5.48 8.94 -32.31
N GLU A 138 4.37 8.26 -32.03
CA GLU A 138 3.26 8.84 -31.27
C GLU A 138 3.69 9.09 -29.82
N PHE A 139 3.42 10.28 -29.31
CA PHE A 139 3.73 10.65 -27.93
C PHE A 139 2.48 10.62 -27.06
N LYS A 140 2.57 9.96 -25.90
CA LYS A 140 1.52 9.97 -24.88
C LYS A 140 2.11 10.08 -23.48
N ALA A 141 1.88 11.21 -22.84
CA ALA A 141 2.11 11.34 -21.41
C ALA A 141 0.87 10.84 -20.64
N ASN A 142 1.00 9.71 -19.93
CA ASN A 142 -0.04 9.21 -19.04
C ASN A 142 -0.01 10.01 -17.73
N ILE A 143 -1.18 10.46 -17.27
CA ILE A 143 -1.37 11.22 -16.03
C ILE A 143 -2.52 10.55 -15.27
N HIS A 144 -2.38 10.37 -13.95
CA HIS A 144 -3.47 9.84 -13.13
C HIS A 144 -4.72 10.71 -13.29
N GLN A 145 -5.89 10.08 -13.45
CA GLN A 145 -7.17 10.77 -13.66
C GLN A 145 -7.97 10.98 -12.38
N GLN A 146 -7.53 10.38 -11.28
CA GLN A 146 -8.18 10.46 -9.97
C GLN A 146 -7.12 10.73 -8.92
N ASP A 147 -7.50 11.42 -7.85
CA ASP A 147 -6.63 11.62 -6.70
C ASP A 147 -6.31 10.25 -6.06
N PRO A 148 -5.04 9.81 -6.03
CA PRO A 148 -4.64 8.52 -5.50
C PRO A 148 -4.99 8.32 -4.02
N TYR A 149 -5.18 9.41 -3.28
CA TYR A 149 -5.41 9.40 -1.83
C TYR A 149 -6.89 9.45 -1.44
N ILE A 150 -7.81 9.45 -2.41
CA ILE A 150 -9.23 9.31 -2.13
C ILE A 150 -9.54 7.86 -1.74
N LEU A 151 -10.22 7.70 -0.60
CA LEU A 151 -10.73 6.44 -0.09
C LEU A 151 -12.20 6.28 -0.48
N ASN A 152 -12.47 5.41 -1.45
CA ASN A 152 -13.84 5.18 -1.91
C ASN A 152 -14.51 4.13 -1.05
N TRP A 153 -15.72 4.42 -0.60
CA TRP A 153 -16.52 3.55 0.25
C TRP A 153 -17.78 3.06 -0.46
N ALA A 154 -18.12 1.79 -0.23
CA ALA A 154 -19.35 1.18 -0.69
C ALA A 154 -20.02 0.43 0.46
N LYS A 155 -21.35 0.60 0.59
CA LYS A 155 -22.18 -0.21 1.47
C LYS A 155 -22.45 -1.55 0.79
N ILE A 156 -22.00 -2.65 1.39
CA ILE A 156 -22.06 -3.99 0.78
C ILE A 156 -23.36 -4.70 1.13
N THR A 157 -23.75 -4.68 2.40
CA THR A 157 -25.03 -5.21 2.88
C THR A 157 -25.52 -4.41 4.07
N GLN A 158 -26.84 -4.43 4.32
CA GLN A 158 -27.48 -3.73 5.43
C GLN A 158 -27.91 -4.65 6.57
N ASN A 159 -27.97 -5.96 6.35
CA ASN A 159 -28.47 -6.91 7.34
C ASN A 159 -27.70 -8.23 7.27
N GLN A 160 -26.60 -8.31 8.02
CA GLN A 160 -25.74 -9.49 8.04
C GLN A 160 -26.07 -10.49 9.17
N LEU A 161 -26.87 -10.08 10.17
CA LEU A 161 -27.17 -10.85 11.39
C LEU A 161 -28.68 -11.01 11.63
N ILE A 162 -29.05 -12.01 12.45
CA ILE A 162 -30.44 -12.23 12.87
C ILE A 162 -30.62 -11.67 14.28
N ASN A 163 -31.58 -10.76 14.45
CA ASN A 163 -31.95 -10.18 15.74
C ASN A 163 -32.52 -11.21 16.73
N PRO A 164 -32.39 -10.99 18.05
CA PRO A 164 -31.73 -9.86 18.70
C PRO A 164 -30.20 -10.00 18.71
N VAL A 165 -29.51 -8.85 18.55
CA VAL A 165 -28.05 -8.69 18.64
C VAL A 165 -27.76 -7.79 19.84
N GLU A 166 -26.84 -8.17 20.72
CA GLU A 166 -26.43 -7.33 21.86
C GLU A 166 -25.01 -6.81 21.68
N GLN A 167 -24.04 -7.73 21.63
CA GLN A 167 -22.64 -7.45 21.38
C GLN A 167 -22.18 -8.30 20.20
N GLN A 168 -21.28 -7.77 19.38
CA GLN A 168 -20.79 -8.49 18.21
C GLN A 168 -19.30 -8.27 17.98
N LYS A 169 -18.68 -9.25 17.34
CA LYS A 169 -17.29 -9.21 16.90
C LYS A 169 -17.12 -10.03 15.63
N THR A 170 -16.48 -9.43 14.65
CA THR A 170 -16.09 -10.13 13.42
C THR A 170 -14.60 -10.42 13.43
N ILE A 171 -14.25 -11.63 13.01
CA ILE A 171 -12.87 -12.04 12.73
C ILE A 171 -12.78 -12.51 11.27
N LEU A 172 -11.59 -12.39 10.69
CA LEU A 172 -11.21 -13.09 9.46
C LEU A 172 -10.55 -14.41 9.85
N HIS A 173 -11.19 -15.53 9.52
CA HIS A 173 -10.74 -16.86 9.89
C HIS A 173 -10.91 -17.81 8.69
N GLY A 174 -9.81 -18.44 8.24
CA GLY A 174 -9.86 -19.40 7.13
C GLY A 174 -10.48 -18.85 5.83
N GLY A 175 -10.24 -17.57 5.50
CA GLY A 175 -10.80 -16.92 4.29
C GLY A 175 -12.30 -16.55 4.40
N LYS A 176 -12.87 -16.59 5.60
CA LYS A 176 -14.25 -16.18 5.87
C LYS A 176 -14.29 -15.08 6.92
N PHE A 177 -15.20 -14.14 6.74
CA PHE A 177 -15.67 -13.33 7.85
C PHE A 177 -16.61 -14.18 8.69
N ILE A 178 -16.34 -14.25 10.00
CA ILE A 178 -17.24 -14.88 10.97
C ILE A 178 -17.59 -13.80 12.00
N THR A 179 -18.87 -13.43 12.06
CA THR A 179 -19.38 -12.48 13.05
C THR A 179 -20.08 -13.25 14.14
N TYR A 180 -19.48 -13.25 15.33
CA TYR A 180 -20.08 -13.75 16.56
C TYR A 180 -20.91 -12.64 17.19
N TYR A 181 -22.04 -13.01 17.75
CA TYR A 181 -22.87 -12.08 18.47
C TYR A 181 -23.63 -12.72 19.61
N LYS A 182 -23.76 -11.97 20.70
CA LYS A 182 -24.58 -12.37 21.83
C LYS A 182 -26.07 -12.15 21.51
N SER A 183 -26.88 -13.15 21.82
CA SER A 183 -28.32 -13.17 21.58
C SER A 183 -29.00 -13.88 22.75
N GLY A 184 -29.34 -13.13 23.81
CA GLY A 184 -29.86 -13.69 25.06
C GLY A 184 -28.84 -14.58 25.77
N ALA A 185 -29.18 -15.85 25.97
CA ALA A 185 -28.37 -16.82 26.71
C ALA A 185 -27.32 -17.56 25.85
N MET A 186 -27.13 -17.18 24.58
CA MET A 186 -26.25 -17.89 23.65
C MET A 186 -25.37 -16.93 22.84
N ILE A 187 -24.22 -17.44 22.40
CA ILE A 187 -23.46 -16.83 21.30
C ILE A 187 -23.88 -17.50 20.00
N LYS A 188 -24.30 -16.67 19.03
CA LYS A 188 -24.62 -17.09 17.66
C LYS A 188 -23.55 -16.57 16.72
N ALA A 189 -23.48 -17.12 15.51
CA ALA A 189 -22.63 -16.55 14.47
C ALA A 189 -23.29 -16.56 13.09
N SER A 190 -22.79 -15.68 12.23
CA SER A 190 -23.09 -15.64 10.80
C SER A 190 -21.77 -15.53 10.05
N SER A 191 -21.69 -16.11 8.85
CA SER A 191 -20.45 -16.13 8.07
C SER A 191 -20.66 -15.74 6.60
N SER A 192 -19.63 -15.14 6.01
CA SER A 192 -19.53 -14.81 4.60
C SER A 192 -18.11 -15.05 4.09
N LEU A 193 -17.93 -15.36 2.82
CA LEU A 193 -16.59 -15.39 2.20
C LEU A 193 -15.98 -14.00 2.27
N SER A 194 -14.70 -13.90 2.62
CA SER A 194 -14.03 -12.59 2.72
C SER A 194 -13.92 -11.86 1.38
N SER A 195 -13.99 -12.60 0.27
CA SER A 195 -14.04 -12.06 -1.10
C SER A 195 -15.41 -11.49 -1.49
N ASP A 196 -16.48 -11.88 -0.80
CA ASP A 196 -17.85 -11.46 -1.10
C ASP A 196 -18.33 -10.39 -0.11
N GLY A 197 -18.41 -10.75 1.19
CA GLY A 197 -18.90 -9.88 2.26
C GLY A 197 -20.37 -9.45 2.13
N LYS A 198 -21.07 -9.84 1.06
CA LYS A 198 -22.47 -9.49 0.77
C LYS A 198 -23.45 -10.54 1.24
N ASN A 199 -23.20 -11.82 0.94
CA ASN A 199 -24.11 -12.90 1.30
C ASN A 199 -23.66 -13.53 2.62
N TRP A 200 -24.54 -13.50 3.62
CA TRP A 200 -24.27 -13.98 4.97
C TRP A 200 -25.17 -15.17 5.31
N THR A 201 -24.58 -16.19 5.93
CA THR A 201 -25.25 -17.42 6.29
C THR A 201 -25.13 -17.66 7.80
N PRO A 202 -26.25 -17.88 8.52
CA PRO A 202 -26.21 -18.27 9.92
C PRO A 202 -25.45 -19.59 10.10
N VAL A 203 -24.60 -19.66 11.12
CA VAL A 203 -23.80 -20.84 11.45
C VAL A 203 -23.91 -21.14 12.95
N THR A 204 -23.89 -22.42 13.30
CA THR A 204 -24.04 -22.87 14.69
C THR A 204 -22.70 -22.80 15.41
N VAL A 205 -22.69 -22.15 16.58
CA VAL A 205 -21.54 -22.11 17.50
C VAL A 205 -21.79 -23.07 18.64
N SER A 206 -20.79 -23.87 19.00
CA SER A 206 -20.88 -24.80 20.14
C SER A 206 -19.63 -24.68 21.03
N GLY A 207 -19.81 -24.91 22.33
CA GLY A 207 -18.72 -24.92 23.32
C GLY A 207 -18.22 -23.54 23.77
N LEU A 208 -18.68 -22.45 23.17
CA LEU A 208 -18.35 -21.08 23.58
C LEU A 208 -19.41 -20.53 24.58
N PRO A 209 -19.04 -20.18 25.82
CA PRO A 209 -20.00 -19.71 26.82
C PRO A 209 -20.48 -18.28 26.54
N VAL A 210 -21.70 -17.96 26.97
CA VAL A 210 -22.29 -16.61 26.83
C VAL A 210 -21.56 -15.52 27.64
N THR A 211 -20.76 -15.93 28.62
CA THR A 211 -19.91 -15.05 29.44
C THR A 211 -18.61 -14.65 28.74
N VAL A 212 -18.37 -15.13 27.52
CA VAL A 212 -17.18 -14.75 26.76
C VAL A 212 -17.12 -13.24 26.56
N LYS A 213 -15.93 -12.64 26.70
CA LYS A 213 -15.71 -11.24 26.37
C LYS A 213 -15.67 -11.12 24.84
N THR A 214 -16.81 -10.85 24.22
CA THR A 214 -17.00 -10.86 22.75
C THR A 214 -15.93 -10.05 22.00
N ASN A 215 -15.49 -8.91 22.53
CA ASN A 215 -14.47 -8.05 21.91
C ASN A 215 -13.06 -8.67 21.83
N THR A 216 -12.78 -9.69 22.65
CA THR A 216 -11.49 -10.42 22.72
C THR A 216 -11.36 -11.54 21.69
N ILE A 217 -12.45 -11.91 21.00
CA ILE A 217 -12.40 -12.96 19.99
C ILE A 217 -11.47 -12.50 18.86
N LEU A 218 -10.46 -13.31 18.58
CA LEU A 218 -9.45 -13.04 17.56
C LEU A 218 -9.09 -14.32 16.81
N SER A 219 -8.67 -14.17 15.56
CA SER A 219 -8.06 -15.24 14.79
C SER A 219 -6.58 -14.96 14.62
N THR A 220 -5.77 -16.00 14.77
CA THR A 220 -4.36 -15.98 14.40
C THR A 220 -4.12 -16.99 13.29
N THR A 221 -3.13 -16.72 12.45
CA THR A 221 -2.72 -17.66 11.39
C THR A 221 -1.23 -17.91 11.51
N ASN A 222 -0.85 -19.18 11.46
CA ASN A 222 0.52 -19.67 11.40
C ASN A 222 0.66 -20.71 10.29
N ASN A 223 1.81 -21.37 10.18
CA ASN A 223 2.09 -22.36 9.14
C ASN A 223 1.15 -23.58 9.19
N SER A 224 0.51 -23.85 10.32
CA SER A 224 -0.40 -24.97 10.54
C SER A 224 -1.86 -24.64 10.24
N GLY A 225 -2.18 -23.37 9.92
CA GLY A 225 -3.53 -22.90 9.63
C GLY A 225 -3.97 -21.74 10.53
N SER A 226 -5.27 -21.46 10.50
CA SER A 226 -5.89 -20.44 11.35
C SER A 226 -6.41 -21.08 12.65
N THR A 227 -6.25 -20.37 13.76
CA THR A 227 -6.81 -20.76 15.06
C THR A 227 -7.41 -19.52 15.73
N ALA A 228 -8.67 -19.66 16.14
CA ALA A 228 -9.42 -18.64 16.84
C ALA A 228 -9.28 -18.83 18.36
N TYR A 229 -9.20 -17.72 19.09
CA TYR A 229 -9.11 -17.68 20.54
C TYR A 229 -10.11 -16.68 21.11
N ALA A 230 -10.59 -16.94 22.32
CA ALA A 230 -11.50 -16.05 23.02
C ALA A 230 -11.26 -16.11 24.54
N LEU A 231 -11.36 -14.95 25.20
CA LEU A 231 -11.19 -14.82 26.64
C LEU A 231 -12.56 -14.74 27.35
N ASN A 232 -12.73 -15.55 28.38
CA ASN A 232 -13.93 -15.55 29.21
C ASN A 232 -13.80 -14.61 30.42
N THR A 233 -14.92 -14.25 31.06
CA THR A 233 -14.92 -13.39 32.27
C THR A 233 -14.21 -14.01 33.47
N ASP A 234 -14.14 -15.34 33.54
CA ASP A 234 -13.41 -16.10 34.58
C ASP A 234 -11.90 -16.27 34.28
N ASN A 235 -11.38 -15.54 33.29
CA ASN A 235 -9.99 -15.59 32.82
C ASN A 235 -9.57 -16.91 32.16
N SER A 236 -10.53 -17.76 31.79
CA SER A 236 -10.26 -18.93 30.95
C SER A 236 -10.27 -18.62 29.46
N ILE A 237 -9.49 -19.41 28.70
CA ILE A 237 -9.38 -19.29 27.25
C ILE A 237 -10.16 -20.41 26.56
N TYR A 238 -10.80 -20.05 25.45
CA TYR A 238 -11.41 -20.99 24.52
C TYR A 238 -10.67 -20.91 23.18
N THR A 239 -10.54 -22.05 22.51
CA THR A 239 -9.90 -22.15 21.19
C THR A 239 -10.79 -22.88 20.19
N SER A 240 -10.62 -22.59 18.91
CA SER A 240 -11.32 -23.23 17.80
C SER A 240 -10.47 -23.20 16.53
N THR A 241 -10.39 -24.33 15.81
CA THR A 241 -9.66 -24.43 14.53
C THR A 241 -10.54 -24.14 13.31
N ASP A 242 -11.86 -24.18 13.46
CA ASP A 242 -12.85 -23.89 12.41
C ASP A 242 -13.65 -22.59 12.66
N GLY A 243 -13.52 -22.01 13.86
CA GLY A 243 -14.28 -20.87 14.34
C GLY A 243 -15.69 -21.21 14.86
N LEU A 244 -16.15 -22.46 14.79
CA LEU A 244 -17.53 -22.83 15.10
C LEU A 244 -17.63 -23.76 16.32
N VAL A 245 -16.71 -24.71 16.43
CA VAL A 245 -16.61 -25.63 17.56
C VAL A 245 -15.48 -25.18 18.47
N TRP A 246 -15.84 -24.78 19.69
CA TRP A 246 -14.91 -24.23 20.67
C TRP A 246 -14.67 -25.21 21.82
N SER A 247 -13.45 -25.24 22.32
CA SER A 247 -13.06 -26.00 23.50
C SER A 247 -12.31 -25.13 24.49
N LYS A 248 -12.56 -25.33 25.79
CA LYS A 248 -11.81 -24.68 26.86
C LYS A 248 -10.37 -25.19 26.87
N VAL A 249 -9.41 -24.26 26.93
CA VAL A 249 -7.98 -24.57 27.07
C VAL A 249 -7.64 -24.72 28.54
N THR A 250 -6.85 -25.75 28.88
CA THR A 250 -6.23 -25.87 30.19
C THR A 250 -4.93 -25.07 30.16
N SER A 251 -4.95 -23.89 30.79
CA SER A 251 -3.87 -22.90 30.77
C SER A 251 -3.09 -22.94 32.08
N ASP A 252 -1.76 -22.87 32.01
CA ASP A 252 -0.89 -22.77 33.19
C ASP A 252 -1.16 -21.53 34.05
N TYR A 253 -1.68 -20.46 33.43
CA TYR A 253 -1.97 -19.20 34.10
C TYR A 253 -3.37 -18.65 33.76
N PRO A 254 -4.05 -17.96 34.69
CA PRO A 254 -5.21 -17.15 34.36
C PRO A 254 -4.82 -16.02 33.40
N VAL A 255 -5.52 -15.92 32.26
CA VAL A 255 -5.24 -14.90 31.24
C VAL A 255 -6.07 -13.66 31.50
N ILE A 256 -5.41 -12.50 31.58
CA ILE A 256 -6.05 -11.22 31.90
C ILE A 256 -6.41 -10.44 30.63
N ALA A 257 -5.52 -10.43 29.64
CA ALA A 257 -5.70 -9.72 28.38
C ALA A 257 -4.93 -10.40 27.25
N ILE A 258 -5.50 -10.43 26.05
CA ILE A 258 -4.81 -10.88 24.84
C ILE A 258 -4.48 -9.67 23.99
N TYR A 259 -3.20 -9.38 23.79
CA TYR A 259 -2.76 -8.20 23.03
C TYR A 259 -2.63 -8.47 21.54
N GLY A 260 -2.41 -9.72 21.13
CA GLY A 260 -2.40 -10.15 19.74
C GLY A 260 -1.13 -10.90 19.35
N LYS A 261 -1.01 -11.22 18.05
CA LYS A 261 0.18 -11.88 17.50
C LYS A 261 1.38 -10.95 17.67
N LEU A 262 2.42 -11.40 18.37
CA LEU A 262 3.66 -10.64 18.47
C LEU A 262 4.44 -10.84 17.17
N PRO A 263 4.75 -9.75 16.44
CA PRO A 263 5.62 -9.87 15.27
C PRO A 263 7.06 -10.14 15.72
N SER A 264 7.73 -11.12 15.11
CA SER A 264 9.07 -11.57 15.50
C SER A 264 10.05 -11.54 14.34
N ALA A 265 11.29 -11.10 14.60
CA ALA A 265 12.40 -11.13 13.64
C ALA A 265 12.81 -12.56 13.26
N SER A 266 12.70 -13.53 14.17
CA SER A 266 13.02 -14.93 13.93
C SER A 266 11.96 -15.67 13.11
N GLY A 267 10.79 -15.04 12.89
CA GLY A 267 9.62 -15.68 12.28
C GLY A 267 8.89 -16.63 13.24
N GLU A 268 9.34 -16.75 14.48
CA GLU A 268 8.67 -17.59 15.48
C GLU A 268 7.29 -17.02 15.83
N PHE A 269 6.28 -17.87 15.78
CA PHE A 269 4.92 -17.51 16.15
C PHE A 269 4.81 -17.38 17.67
N ALA A 270 4.31 -16.24 18.13
CA ALA A 270 3.93 -16.02 19.52
C ALA A 270 2.73 -15.07 19.59
N ILE A 271 1.94 -15.22 20.65
CA ILE A 271 0.87 -14.33 21.05
C ILE A 271 1.29 -13.66 22.35
N LEU A 272 1.25 -12.33 22.37
CA LEU A 272 1.49 -11.55 23.57
C LEU A 272 0.22 -11.47 24.41
N THR A 273 0.36 -11.75 25.71
CA THR A 273 -0.73 -11.75 26.68
C THR A 273 -0.28 -11.10 28.00
N ALA A 274 -1.25 -10.68 28.81
CA ALA A 274 -1.06 -10.47 30.24
C ALA A 274 -1.61 -11.67 31.01
N VAL A 275 -0.86 -12.18 31.98
CA VAL A 275 -1.26 -13.31 32.84
C VAL A 275 -1.14 -12.95 34.31
N ASN A 276 -1.91 -13.62 35.16
CA ASN A 276 -1.76 -13.53 36.61
C ASN A 276 -0.84 -14.64 37.12
N ASP A 277 0.38 -14.29 37.50
CA ASP A 277 1.37 -15.18 38.09
C ASP A 277 1.41 -14.96 39.61
N ALA A 278 0.72 -15.83 40.36
CA ALA A 278 0.64 -15.82 41.82
C ALA A 278 0.28 -14.44 42.43
N GLY A 279 -0.64 -13.70 41.79
CA GLY A 279 -1.11 -12.38 42.23
C GLY A 279 -0.40 -11.21 41.55
N THR A 280 0.68 -11.46 40.81
CA THR A 280 1.40 -10.43 40.04
C THR A 280 1.03 -10.51 38.57
N LEU A 281 0.60 -9.39 37.98
CA LEU A 281 0.35 -9.34 36.55
C LEU A 281 1.66 -9.22 35.77
N LYS A 282 1.88 -10.12 34.82
CA LYS A 282 3.09 -10.16 34.00
C LYS A 282 2.74 -10.28 32.52
N PHE A 283 3.63 -9.77 31.67
CA PHE A 283 3.61 -10.16 30.27
C PHE A 283 3.97 -11.63 30.14
N ALA A 284 3.38 -12.31 29.16
CA ALA A 284 3.79 -13.64 28.77
C ALA A 284 3.60 -13.86 27.27
N LEU A 285 4.39 -14.79 26.73
CA LEU A 285 4.27 -15.26 25.36
C LEU A 285 3.72 -16.68 25.35
N THR A 286 2.82 -16.97 24.42
CA THR A 286 2.27 -18.31 24.22
C THR A 286 2.06 -18.60 22.73
N LYS A 287 2.00 -19.88 22.38
CA LYS A 287 1.66 -20.35 21.02
C LYS A 287 0.21 -20.84 20.92
N ASP A 288 -0.36 -21.29 22.03
CA ASP A 288 -1.60 -22.07 22.07
C ASP A 288 -2.44 -21.84 23.33
N PHE A 289 -1.98 -21.00 24.25
CA PHE A 289 -2.53 -20.78 25.59
C PHE A 289 -2.53 -22.00 26.52
N THR A 290 -1.77 -23.06 26.21
CA THR A 290 -1.51 -24.14 27.17
C THR A 290 -0.32 -23.77 28.05
N THR A 291 0.79 -23.44 27.40
CA THR A 291 2.08 -23.10 28.02
C THR A 291 2.46 -21.65 27.77
N PHE A 292 3.19 -21.08 28.73
CA PHE A 292 3.58 -19.66 28.70
C PHE A 292 5.05 -19.47 29.02
N THR A 293 5.71 -18.61 28.26
CA THR A 293 6.99 -18.03 28.64
C THR A 293 6.70 -16.70 29.34
N VAL A 294 6.76 -16.70 30.66
CA VAL A 294 6.57 -15.50 31.49
C VAL A 294 7.74 -14.52 31.28
N LYS A 295 7.41 -13.23 31.19
CA LYS A 295 8.34 -12.13 30.93
C LYS A 295 8.30 -11.14 32.10
N SER A 296 8.67 -9.88 31.85
CA SER A 296 8.58 -8.79 32.81
C SER A 296 7.17 -8.57 33.39
N ALA A 297 7.12 -7.98 34.58
CA ALA A 297 5.86 -7.52 35.19
C ALA A 297 5.23 -6.40 34.34
N LEU A 298 3.90 -6.28 34.41
CA LEU A 298 3.22 -5.13 33.81
C LEU A 298 3.72 -3.81 34.43
N PRO A 299 3.61 -2.68 33.72
CA PRO A 299 4.08 -1.38 34.21
C PRO A 299 3.54 -1.06 35.61
N SER A 300 4.42 -0.63 36.51
CA SER A 300 4.09 -0.40 37.93
C SER A 300 3.12 0.76 38.15
N ASP A 301 3.01 1.67 37.18
CA ASP A 301 2.03 2.77 37.20
C ASP A 301 0.59 2.28 36.99
N ASN A 302 0.40 0.99 36.67
CA ASN A 302 -0.87 0.34 36.42
C ASN A 302 -1.69 1.01 35.31
N THR A 303 -1.07 1.67 34.33
CA THR A 303 -1.82 2.36 33.27
C THR A 303 -1.98 1.55 31.97
N LEU A 304 -1.34 0.38 31.87
CA LEU A 304 -1.51 -0.50 30.70
C LEU A 304 -2.94 -1.04 30.64
N PRO A 305 -3.63 -0.97 29.49
CA PRO A 305 -5.00 -1.45 29.40
C PRO A 305 -5.06 -2.98 29.47
N THR A 306 -6.09 -3.48 30.14
CA THR A 306 -6.40 -4.91 30.27
C THR A 306 -7.73 -5.28 29.61
N VAL A 307 -8.61 -4.29 29.39
CA VAL A 307 -9.90 -4.46 28.73
C VAL A 307 -10.23 -3.26 27.83
N ASP A 308 -11.15 -3.45 26.89
CA ASP A 308 -11.73 -2.42 26.02
C ASP A 308 -10.73 -1.60 25.17
N PHE A 309 -9.50 -2.09 25.00
CA PHE A 309 -8.50 -1.48 24.13
C PHE A 309 -8.67 -1.98 22.68
N SER A 310 -8.17 -1.19 21.73
CA SER A 310 -7.87 -1.71 20.39
C SER A 310 -6.41 -2.09 20.30
N ALA A 311 -6.11 -3.14 19.53
CA ALA A 311 -4.76 -3.60 19.28
C ALA A 311 -4.52 -3.87 17.80
N VAL A 312 -3.28 -3.66 17.36
CA VAL A 312 -2.81 -4.05 16.03
C VAL A 312 -1.36 -4.51 16.08
N SER A 313 -1.05 -5.57 15.32
CA SER A 313 0.30 -6.10 15.16
C SER A 313 0.92 -5.56 13.88
N LEU A 314 2.05 -4.87 13.97
CA LEU A 314 2.75 -4.20 12.86
C LEU A 314 4.12 -4.81 12.60
N GLU A 315 4.37 -5.13 11.34
CA GLU A 315 5.70 -5.37 10.77
C GLU A 315 5.94 -4.36 9.66
N ASN A 316 6.97 -3.52 9.81
CA ASN A 316 7.33 -2.59 8.74
C ASN A 316 8.16 -3.34 7.67
N PRO A 317 7.71 -3.41 6.41
CA PRO A 317 8.47 -4.10 5.36
C PRO A 317 9.80 -3.42 5.00
N THR A 318 9.95 -2.12 5.33
CA THR A 318 11.15 -1.33 5.04
C THR A 318 12.13 -1.24 6.21
N VAL A 319 11.67 -1.48 7.44
CA VAL A 319 12.47 -1.37 8.66
C VAL A 319 12.36 -2.67 9.44
N PHE A 320 13.36 -3.54 9.29
CA PHE A 320 13.33 -4.90 9.86
C PHE A 320 13.13 -4.93 11.40
N SER A 321 13.65 -3.94 12.11
CA SER A 321 13.52 -3.82 13.57
C SER A 321 12.16 -3.28 14.03
N ALA A 322 11.36 -2.69 13.14
CA ALA A 322 10.07 -2.11 13.50
C ALA A 322 8.98 -3.19 13.50
N LYS A 323 8.92 -3.91 14.63
CA LYS A 323 7.97 -4.98 14.93
C LYS A 323 7.27 -4.69 16.25
N TYR A 324 6.01 -4.27 16.16
CA TYR A 324 5.28 -3.72 17.29
C TYR A 324 3.90 -4.35 17.46
N ILE A 325 3.43 -4.43 18.69
CA ILE A 325 2.00 -4.40 19.01
C ILE A 325 1.68 -2.99 19.48
N ILE A 326 0.68 -2.37 18.86
CA ILE A 326 0.23 -1.03 19.21
C ILE A 326 -1.14 -1.14 19.85
N LEU A 327 -1.31 -0.54 21.03
CA LEU A 327 -2.58 -0.47 21.74
C LEU A 327 -3.09 0.97 21.79
N SER A 328 -4.41 1.15 21.65
CA SER A 328 -5.07 2.45 21.83
C SER A 328 -6.22 2.35 22.82
N GLY A 329 -6.26 3.29 23.76
CA GLY A 329 -7.35 3.45 24.72
C GLY A 329 -7.55 2.23 25.62
N GLY A 330 -8.81 1.99 26.01
CA GLY A 330 -9.18 0.94 26.94
C GLY A 330 -9.06 1.36 28.40
N LYS A 331 -9.15 0.36 29.28
CA LYS A 331 -9.15 0.53 30.74
C LYS A 331 -8.10 -0.35 31.38
N ASP A 332 -7.46 0.18 32.41
CA ASP A 332 -6.45 -0.54 33.17
C ASP A 332 -7.06 -1.62 34.09
N LYS A 333 -6.21 -2.29 34.89
CA LYS A 333 -6.62 -3.34 35.83
C LYS A 333 -7.59 -2.86 36.92
N ASN A 334 -7.61 -1.55 37.20
CA ASN A 334 -8.50 -0.91 38.17
C ASN A 334 -9.76 -0.33 37.48
N ASN A 335 -9.98 -0.67 36.20
CA ASN A 335 -11.08 -0.18 35.38
C ASN A 335 -11.04 1.33 35.11
N ILE A 336 -9.85 1.96 35.22
CA ILE A 336 -9.65 3.38 34.94
C ILE A 336 -9.34 3.55 33.44
N VAL A 337 -10.11 4.43 32.82
CA VAL A 337 -9.96 4.84 31.42
C VAL A 337 -8.67 5.65 31.25
N ASN A 338 -7.86 5.35 30.25
CA ASN A 338 -6.69 6.17 29.91
C ASN A 338 -6.59 6.48 28.41
N ASN A 339 -6.08 7.67 28.07
CA ASN A 339 -5.93 8.10 26.67
C ASN A 339 -4.52 7.83 26.11
N LYS A 340 -3.84 6.80 26.61
CA LYS A 340 -2.47 6.49 26.19
C LYS A 340 -2.46 5.58 24.96
N LEU A 341 -1.49 5.83 24.09
CA LEU A 341 -1.03 4.87 23.10
C LEU A 341 0.08 4.04 23.74
N TRP A 342 0.10 2.73 23.47
CA TRP A 342 1.20 1.85 23.86
C TRP A 342 1.84 1.23 22.64
N ILE A 343 3.16 1.29 22.54
CA ILE A 343 3.96 0.58 21.54
C ILE A 343 4.76 -0.47 22.29
N ILE A 344 4.52 -1.73 21.99
CA ILE A 344 5.10 -2.88 22.69
C ILE A 344 5.93 -3.70 21.70
N GLN A 345 7.13 -4.11 22.09
CA GLN A 345 8.00 -4.99 21.30
C GLN A 345 8.75 -5.98 22.20
N GLU A 346 9.21 -7.08 21.62
CA GLU A 346 10.21 -7.93 22.28
C GLU A 346 11.62 -7.46 21.90
N LEU A 347 12.46 -7.24 22.90
CA LEU A 347 13.86 -6.84 22.74
C LEU A 347 14.72 -7.68 23.69
N ASN A 348 15.77 -8.31 23.17
CA ASN A 348 16.69 -9.16 23.95
C ASN A 348 15.99 -10.24 24.80
N GLY A 349 14.88 -10.79 24.30
CA GLY A 349 14.11 -11.82 24.99
C GLY A 349 13.21 -11.32 26.12
N ASP A 350 13.02 -10.02 26.28
CA ASP A 350 12.04 -9.45 27.21
C ASP A 350 11.09 -8.46 26.50
N ILE A 351 9.95 -8.16 27.14
CA ILE A 351 8.96 -7.23 26.62
C ILE A 351 9.31 -5.82 27.07
N THR A 352 9.49 -4.94 26.07
CA THR A 352 9.70 -3.51 26.26
C THR A 352 8.50 -2.75 25.72
N HIS A 353 8.25 -1.58 26.30
CA HIS A 353 7.09 -0.78 25.93
C HIS A 353 7.42 0.72 26.01
N LEU A 354 6.73 1.48 25.18
CA LEU A 354 6.65 2.94 25.22
C LEU A 354 5.19 3.32 25.37
N SER A 355 4.88 4.31 26.22
CA SER A 355 3.53 4.85 26.36
C SER A 355 3.54 6.36 26.21
N GLU A 356 2.60 6.91 25.44
CA GLU A 356 2.48 8.35 25.21
C GLU A 356 1.01 8.78 25.32
N VAL A 357 0.74 9.97 25.88
CA VAL A 357 -0.62 10.52 25.91
C VAL A 357 -0.95 11.06 24.51
N SER A 358 -2.04 10.56 23.92
CA SER A 358 -2.44 10.97 22.58
C SER A 358 -3.10 12.35 22.58
N SER A 359 -2.84 13.13 21.52
CA SER A 359 -3.48 14.42 21.24
C SER A 359 -4.95 14.30 20.81
N ILE A 360 -5.38 13.11 20.38
CA ILE A 360 -6.78 12.78 20.05
C ILE A 360 -7.33 11.71 21.00
N SER A 361 -8.65 11.63 21.10
CA SER A 361 -9.31 10.58 21.89
C SER A 361 -9.11 9.20 21.27
N LEU A 362 -8.53 8.28 22.06
CA LEU A 362 -8.30 6.88 21.71
C LEU A 362 -9.36 5.95 22.29
N GLN A 363 -10.28 6.46 23.12
CA GLN A 363 -11.30 5.63 23.73
C GLN A 363 -12.32 5.13 22.70
N LEU A 364 -12.64 3.84 22.77
CA LEU A 364 -13.55 3.15 21.84
C LEU A 364 -13.11 3.24 20.37
N SER A 365 -11.85 3.58 20.13
CA SER A 365 -11.25 3.65 18.81
C SER A 365 -10.96 2.25 18.26
N ARG A 366 -10.70 2.18 16.95
CA ARG A 366 -10.28 0.94 16.29
C ARG A 366 -9.02 1.16 15.48
N LEU A 367 -7.94 0.51 15.90
CA LEU A 367 -6.69 0.39 15.17
C LEU A 367 -6.79 -0.66 14.06
N PHE A 368 -6.16 -0.38 12.93
CA PHE A 368 -5.94 -1.32 11.84
C PHE A 368 -4.72 -0.89 11.00
N LEU A 369 -4.13 -1.82 10.25
CA LEU A 369 -3.07 -1.49 9.31
C LEU A 369 -3.63 -1.32 7.91
N TYR A 370 -3.19 -0.26 7.25
CA TYR A 370 -3.57 0.01 5.88
C TYR A 370 -2.52 0.88 5.19
N ASP A 371 -2.20 0.59 3.93
CA ASP A 371 -1.21 1.35 3.15
C ASP A 371 0.15 1.48 3.87
N ASN A 372 0.59 0.41 4.54
CA ASN A 372 1.80 0.36 5.39
C ASN A 372 1.83 1.38 6.54
N LYS A 373 0.67 1.95 6.91
CA LYS A 373 0.52 2.90 8.01
C LYS A 373 -0.42 2.33 9.07
N VAL A 374 -0.29 2.87 10.28
CA VAL A 374 -1.23 2.62 11.37
C VAL A 374 -2.40 3.58 11.20
N TYR A 375 -3.59 3.01 11.06
CA TYR A 375 -4.83 3.76 10.98
C TYR A 375 -5.63 3.62 12.27
N LEU A 376 -6.42 4.66 12.55
CA LEU A 376 -7.31 4.73 13.69
C LEU A 376 -8.67 5.24 13.23
N MET A 377 -9.72 4.48 13.52
CA MET A 377 -11.10 4.94 13.41
C MET A 377 -11.60 5.36 14.79
N THR A 378 -11.99 6.62 14.94
CA THR A 378 -12.56 7.19 16.18
C THR A 378 -14.04 7.48 16.01
N TYR A 379 -14.78 7.62 17.10
CA TYR A 379 -16.17 8.09 17.11
C TYR A 379 -16.21 9.49 17.74
N GLU A 380 -16.56 10.50 16.95
CA GLU A 380 -16.53 11.92 17.31
C GLU A 380 -17.82 12.60 16.87
N THR A 381 -18.57 13.18 17.83
CA THR A 381 -19.76 14.01 17.54
C THR A 381 -20.79 13.31 16.64
N GLY A 382 -21.04 12.02 16.87
CA GLY A 382 -22.04 11.25 16.11
C GLY A 382 -21.56 10.64 14.80
N LYS A 383 -20.32 10.92 14.37
CA LYS A 383 -19.71 10.35 13.15
C LYS A 383 -18.40 9.67 13.47
N ASN A 384 -17.96 8.78 12.60
CA ASN A 384 -16.60 8.26 12.67
C ASN A 384 -15.64 9.11 11.85
N LYS A 385 -14.41 9.26 12.35
CA LYS A 385 -13.30 9.87 11.62
C LYS A 385 -12.16 8.88 11.48
N LEU A 386 -11.39 9.03 10.40
CA LEU A 386 -10.18 8.26 10.15
C LEU A 386 -8.95 9.15 10.35
N TYR A 387 -8.01 8.61 11.11
CA TYR A 387 -6.67 9.15 11.28
C TYR A 387 -5.67 8.10 10.82
N TYR A 388 -4.51 8.55 10.36
CA TYR A 388 -3.37 7.68 10.10
C TYR A 388 -2.12 8.26 10.75
N SER A 389 -1.13 7.41 10.97
CA SER A 389 0.14 7.80 11.57
C SER A 389 1.32 7.34 10.72
N GLU A 390 2.30 8.22 10.60
CA GLU A 390 3.58 7.95 9.93
C GLU A 390 4.68 7.52 10.91
N ASN A 391 4.39 7.58 12.21
CA ASN A 391 5.30 7.23 13.30
C ASN A 391 4.61 6.34 14.34
N TYR A 392 3.94 5.30 13.85
CA TYR A 392 3.41 4.19 14.64
C TYR A 392 2.37 4.58 15.72
N GLY A 393 1.63 5.65 15.48
CA GLY A 393 0.55 6.15 16.35
C GLY A 393 0.95 7.28 17.29
N LEU A 394 2.23 7.67 17.33
CA LEU A 394 2.70 8.76 18.21
C LEU A 394 2.12 10.12 17.78
N ASN A 395 2.01 10.35 16.47
CA ASN A 395 1.32 11.51 15.89
C ASN A 395 0.22 11.04 14.95
N TRP A 396 -0.92 11.72 15.00
CA TRP A 396 -2.10 11.43 14.17
C TRP A 396 -2.35 12.52 13.15
N ILE A 397 -2.50 12.11 11.89
CA ILE A 397 -2.87 12.97 10.77
C ILE A 397 -4.31 12.64 10.40
N SER A 398 -5.16 13.68 10.32
CA SER A 398 -6.55 13.51 9.88
C SER A 398 -6.60 13.10 8.41
N GLY A 399 -7.44 12.12 8.09
CA GLY A 399 -7.72 11.72 6.70
C GLY A 399 -8.40 12.79 5.85
N GLY A 400 -8.93 13.85 6.48
CA GLY A 400 -9.56 14.98 5.80
C GLY A 400 -10.73 14.58 4.89
N THR A 401 -10.99 15.39 3.87
CA THR A 401 -12.06 15.14 2.89
C THR A 401 -11.78 13.92 2.01
N ASN A 402 -10.51 13.61 1.75
CA ASN A 402 -10.13 12.51 0.86
C ASN A 402 -10.41 11.13 1.47
N GLN A 403 -10.41 11.00 2.79
CA GLN A 403 -10.62 9.70 3.46
C GLN A 403 -11.82 9.68 4.40
N THR A 404 -12.75 10.63 4.25
CA THR A 404 -13.97 10.65 5.07
C THR A 404 -14.88 9.47 4.76
N LEU A 405 -15.62 9.02 5.78
CA LEU A 405 -16.71 8.07 5.58
C LEU A 405 -17.91 8.78 4.91
N PRO A 406 -18.72 8.08 4.10
CA PRO A 406 -19.89 8.65 3.44
C PRO A 406 -20.94 9.20 4.40
N ASP A 407 -21.74 10.17 3.97
CA ASP A 407 -22.77 10.78 4.85
C ASP A 407 -23.85 9.81 5.33
N ASN A 408 -24.14 8.76 4.55
CA ASN A 408 -25.07 7.69 4.93
C ASN A 408 -24.41 6.57 5.76
N PHE A 409 -23.14 6.73 6.17
CA PHE A 409 -22.49 5.87 7.13
C PHE A 409 -22.94 6.23 8.54
N THR A 410 -23.64 5.32 9.21
CA THR A 410 -24.04 5.50 10.61
C THR A 410 -22.82 5.45 11.53
N GLY A 411 -22.59 6.53 12.29
CA GLY A 411 -21.53 6.60 13.28
C GLY A 411 -21.68 5.51 14.35
N ARG A 412 -20.55 4.89 14.72
CA ARG A 412 -20.50 3.67 15.50
C ARG A 412 -19.26 3.49 16.36
N MET A 413 -19.40 2.70 17.40
CA MET A 413 -18.36 2.21 18.30
C MET A 413 -18.30 0.67 18.20
N HIS A 414 -17.25 0.05 18.74
CA HIS A 414 -17.08 -1.41 18.79
C HIS A 414 -17.18 -2.15 17.44
N ALA A 415 -17.07 -1.43 16.32
CA ALA A 415 -17.08 -2.02 15.00
C ALA A 415 -15.81 -2.85 14.76
N SER A 416 -15.95 -3.94 14.01
CA SER A 416 -14.81 -4.72 13.57
C SER A 416 -14.27 -4.12 12.28
N VAL A 417 -12.98 -3.79 12.27
CA VAL A 417 -12.27 -3.30 11.08
C VAL A 417 -11.20 -4.31 10.70
N ILE A 418 -11.24 -4.74 9.44
CA ILE A 418 -10.35 -5.78 8.88
C ILE A 418 -9.84 -5.29 7.52
N THR A 419 -8.55 -5.43 7.28
CA THR A 419 -7.96 -5.21 5.95
C THR A 419 -7.65 -6.53 5.28
N ASP A 420 -8.04 -6.68 4.01
CA ASP A 420 -7.82 -7.90 3.24
C ASP A 420 -6.58 -7.80 2.33
N THR A 421 -6.23 -8.92 1.70
CA THR A 421 -5.08 -9.03 0.80
C THR A 421 -5.24 -8.26 -0.52
N ASN A 422 -6.47 -7.82 -0.84
CA ASN A 422 -6.78 -7.02 -2.02
C ASN A 422 -6.85 -5.51 -1.69
N ASN A 423 -6.29 -5.12 -0.54
CA ASN A 423 -6.26 -3.74 -0.05
C ASN A 423 -7.65 -3.13 0.20
N PHE A 424 -8.66 -3.94 0.49
CA PHE A 424 -9.93 -3.42 0.99
C PHE A 424 -9.92 -3.30 2.52
N ILE A 425 -10.47 -2.20 3.02
CA ILE A 425 -10.86 -2.02 4.41
C ILE A 425 -12.32 -2.47 4.53
N TRP A 426 -12.61 -3.37 5.44
CA TRP A 426 -13.95 -3.83 5.77
C TRP A 426 -14.33 -3.31 7.15
N ILE A 427 -15.47 -2.62 7.25
CA ILE A 427 -16.06 -2.20 8.52
C ILE A 427 -17.35 -3.02 8.72
N LEU A 428 -17.37 -3.84 9.76
CA LEU A 428 -18.45 -4.78 10.03
C LEU A 428 -19.10 -4.48 11.37
N GLY A 429 -20.40 -4.21 11.31
CA GLY A 429 -21.25 -4.07 12.47
C GLY A 429 -20.84 -2.95 13.41
N GLY A 430 -20.93 -3.19 14.72
CA GLY A 430 -20.70 -2.23 15.80
C GLY A 430 -22.00 -1.82 16.48
N GLU A 431 -21.97 -0.72 17.22
CA GLU A 431 -23.14 -0.12 17.86
C GLU A 431 -23.15 1.38 17.65
N SER A 432 -24.33 1.98 17.53
CA SER A 432 -24.47 3.44 17.43
C SER A 432 -24.12 4.12 18.77
N GLY A 433 -24.00 5.45 18.77
CA GLY A 433 -23.85 6.21 20.02
C GLY A 433 -25.02 6.05 21.01
N ALA A 434 -26.19 5.59 20.53
CA ALA A 434 -27.34 5.24 21.35
C ALA A 434 -27.34 3.74 21.77
N GLN A 435 -26.21 3.04 21.60
CA GLN A 435 -26.04 1.61 21.91
C GLN A 435 -27.00 0.70 21.14
N VAL A 436 -27.42 1.12 19.95
CA VAL A 436 -28.22 0.29 19.05
C VAL A 436 -27.28 -0.52 18.16
N PRO A 437 -27.40 -1.87 18.11
CA PRO A 437 -26.58 -2.70 17.24
C PRO A 437 -26.73 -2.29 15.78
N ILE A 438 -25.59 -2.20 15.09
CA ILE A 438 -25.53 -1.95 13.65
C ILE A 438 -25.11 -3.24 12.97
N VAL A 439 -25.80 -3.64 11.90
CA VAL A 439 -25.59 -4.94 11.23
C VAL A 439 -25.27 -4.79 9.75
N ASP A 440 -24.82 -3.60 9.32
CA ASP A 440 -24.35 -3.35 7.97
C ASP A 440 -22.85 -3.65 7.80
N VAL A 441 -22.44 -3.78 6.53
CA VAL A 441 -21.05 -4.00 6.11
C VAL A 441 -20.67 -2.92 5.12
N TRP A 442 -19.52 -2.32 5.35
CA TRP A 442 -18.92 -1.33 4.46
C TRP A 442 -17.56 -1.81 3.98
N ARG A 443 -17.22 -1.45 2.74
CA ARG A 443 -15.93 -1.73 2.13
C ARG A 443 -15.32 -0.45 1.57
N GLY A 444 -14.06 -0.19 1.88
CA GLY A 444 -13.30 0.98 1.44
C GLY A 444 -12.00 0.60 0.74
N ARG A 445 -11.54 1.40 -0.23
CA ARG A 445 -10.20 1.24 -0.83
C ARG A 445 -9.66 2.55 -1.40
N LEU A 446 -8.35 2.81 -1.22
CA LEU A 446 -7.67 3.95 -1.83
C LEU A 446 -7.54 3.77 -3.34
N ASN A 447 -7.68 4.85 -4.09
CA ASN A 447 -7.51 4.84 -5.54
C ASN A 447 -6.15 4.27 -5.98
N LYS A 448 -5.05 4.64 -5.29
CA LYS A 448 -3.72 4.11 -5.61
C LYS A 448 -3.54 2.61 -5.34
N LEU A 449 -4.45 2.00 -4.57
CA LEU A 449 -4.41 0.56 -4.26
C LEU A 449 -5.41 -0.21 -5.12
N ALA A 450 -5.99 0.43 -6.14
CA ALA A 450 -7.02 -0.13 -7.00
C ALA A 450 -6.50 -0.86 -8.24
N GLU A 451 -5.18 -0.87 -8.43
CA GLU A 451 -4.48 -1.36 -9.62
C GLU A 451 -4.63 -2.87 -9.86
#